data_AF-A0A7T1I2F4-F1
#
_entry.id   AF-A0A7T1I2F4-F1
#
_cell.length_a   1.000
_cell.length_b   1.000
_cell.length_c   1.000
_cell.angle_alpha   90.00
_cell.angle_beta   90.00
_cell.angle_gamma   90.00
#
_symmetry.space_group_name_H-M   'P 1'
#
loop_
_entity.id
_entity.type
_entity.pdbx_description
1 polymer ?
#
loop_
_entity_poly.entity_id
_entity_poly.type
_entity_poly.pdbx_seq_one_letter_code
_entity_poly.pdbx_strand_id
1 'polypeptide(L)'
;MPSPRTMARLMVVLKPVVACAAGELIPQLEPVLQALEATVDERSATHLGGSFVQAPVGLKVQLFGDVQPRSDGYELEIVLMSGEPMAGGSRNTRLALEGLLSEVETRSPGLKVVFRSDRDGPCRPR
;
A
#
# COMPACT_ATOMS: atom_id res chain seq x y z
N MET A 1 15.95 -18.33 7.21
CA MET A 1 15.00 -17.42 6.55
C MET A 1 13.60 -18.02 6.66
N PRO A 2 12.61 -17.32 7.21
CA PRO A 2 11.23 -17.81 7.19
C PRO A 2 10.78 -18.02 5.73
N SER A 3 10.09 -19.12 5.45
CA SER A 3 9.57 -19.42 4.12
C SER A 3 8.56 -18.33 3.67
N PRO A 4 8.50 -17.99 2.37
CA PRO A 4 7.54 -17.03 1.83
C PRO A 4 6.06 -17.41 2.08
N ARG A 5 5.80 -18.67 2.45
CA ARG A 5 4.47 -19.17 2.84
C ARG A 5 3.99 -18.70 4.21
N THR A 6 4.79 -17.98 4.99
CA THR A 6 4.42 -17.55 6.35
C THR A 6 4.19 -16.04 6.48
N MET A 7 4.71 -15.23 5.56
CA MET A 7 4.73 -13.77 5.65
C MET A 7 3.36 -13.13 5.38
N ALA A 8 3.13 -11.97 6.01
CA ALA A 8 1.96 -11.14 5.79
C ALA A 8 2.05 -10.44 4.44
N ARG A 9 0.98 -10.51 3.65
CA ARG A 9 0.82 -9.74 2.41
C ARG A 9 -0.58 -9.14 2.38
N LEU A 10 -0.65 -7.82 2.35
CA LEU A 10 -1.90 -7.07 2.20
C LEU A 10 -1.84 -6.23 0.94
N MET A 11 -2.98 -6.03 0.30
CA MET A 11 -3.09 -5.29 -0.94
C MET A 11 -4.26 -4.32 -0.87
N VAL A 12 -4.05 -3.12 -1.41
CA VAL A 12 -5.08 -2.10 -1.57
C VAL A 12 -4.99 -1.50 -2.97
N VAL A 13 -6.13 -1.20 -3.56
CA VAL A 13 -6.18 -0.49 -4.85
C VAL A 13 -6.73 0.91 -4.59
N LEU A 14 -5.97 1.90 -5.06
CA LEU A 14 -6.33 3.30 -5.07
C LEU A 14 -6.69 3.72 -6.50
N LYS A 15 -7.80 4.43 -6.64
CA LYS A 15 -8.26 4.99 -7.91
C LYS A 15 -8.29 6.51 -7.84
N PRO A 16 -7.79 7.22 -8.85
CA PRO A 16 -7.90 8.67 -8.86
C PRO A 16 -9.37 9.10 -9.03
N VAL A 17 -9.78 10.16 -8.32
CA VAL A 17 -11.14 10.71 -8.40
C VAL A 17 -11.40 11.38 -9.75
N VAL A 18 -10.35 11.95 -10.32
CA VAL A 18 -10.34 12.56 -11.66
C VAL A 18 -9.38 11.76 -12.51
N ALA A 19 -9.76 11.44 -13.75
CA ALA A 19 -8.89 10.72 -14.67
C ALA A 19 -7.54 11.45 -14.83
N CYS A 20 -6.46 10.71 -14.68
CA CYS A 20 -5.09 11.23 -14.76
C CYS A 20 -4.21 10.29 -15.58
N ALA A 21 -3.06 10.78 -16.03
CA ALA A 21 -2.06 9.96 -16.71
C ALA A 21 -1.35 9.01 -15.72
N ALA A 22 -0.81 7.90 -16.23
CA ALA A 22 -0.13 6.89 -15.40
C ALA A 22 0.99 7.49 -14.52
N GLY A 23 1.79 8.39 -15.09
CA GLY A 23 2.91 9.04 -14.38
C GLY A 23 2.49 10.04 -13.30
N GLU A 24 1.20 10.31 -13.13
CA GLU A 24 0.68 11.26 -12.15
C GLU A 24 0.22 10.56 -10.85
N LEU A 25 0.09 9.23 -10.84
CA LEU A 25 -0.42 8.50 -9.67
C LEU A 25 0.61 8.37 -8.55
N ILE A 26 1.83 7.95 -8.86
CA ILE A 26 2.90 7.78 -7.84
C ILE A 26 3.27 9.11 -7.17
N PRO A 27 3.42 10.24 -7.90
CA PRO A 27 3.67 11.54 -7.27
C PRO A 27 2.60 11.96 -6.25
N GLN A 28 1.34 11.54 -6.42
CA GLN A 28 0.27 11.83 -5.45
C GLN A 28 0.46 11.11 -4.10
N LEU A 29 1.29 10.07 -4.04
CA LEU A 29 1.65 9.39 -2.78
C LEU A 29 2.81 10.04 -2.04
N GLU A 30 3.54 11.00 -2.64
CA GLU A 30 4.70 11.62 -2.00
C GLU A 30 4.42 12.16 -0.59
N PRO A 31 3.31 12.91 -0.36
CA PRO A 31 2.98 13.39 0.99
C PRO A 31 2.71 12.26 2.00
N VAL A 32 2.18 11.12 1.52
CA VAL A 32 1.90 9.93 2.34
C VAL A 32 3.19 9.23 2.72
N LEU A 33 4.11 9.04 1.77
CA LEU A 33 5.40 8.42 2.01
C LEU A 33 6.23 9.22 3.01
N GLN A 34 6.19 10.55 2.92
CA GLN A 34 6.85 11.44 3.88
C GLN A 34 6.27 11.32 5.29
N ALA A 35 4.94 11.25 5.40
CA ALA A 35 4.25 11.12 6.69
C ALA A 35 4.53 9.77 7.37
N LEU A 36 4.72 8.72 6.58
CA LEU A 36 5.10 7.39 7.07
C LEU A 36 6.61 7.26 7.35
N GLU A 37 7.39 8.31 7.10
CA GLU A 37 8.86 8.27 7.14
C GLU A 37 9.42 7.10 6.31
N ALA A 38 8.82 6.86 5.14
CA ALA A 38 9.17 5.75 4.28
C ALA A 38 10.50 5.98 3.56
N THR A 39 11.37 4.98 3.60
CA THR A 39 12.55 4.90 2.74
C THR A 39 12.13 4.39 1.38
N VAL A 40 12.40 5.16 0.32
CA VAL A 40 12.11 4.78 -1.07
C VAL A 40 13.38 4.19 -1.68
N ASP A 41 13.29 2.92 -2.09
CA ASP A 41 14.40 2.17 -2.68
C ASP A 41 14.36 2.25 -4.23
N GLU A 42 13.16 2.25 -4.81
CA GLU A 42 12.93 2.28 -6.25
C GLU A 42 11.75 3.18 -6.61
N ARG A 43 11.89 3.97 -7.67
CA ARG A 43 10.82 4.83 -8.18
C ARG A 43 10.92 5.02 -9.68
N SER A 44 9.80 4.80 -10.37
CA SER A 44 9.59 5.12 -11.78
C SER A 44 8.21 5.77 -11.98
N ALA A 45 7.82 6.00 -13.23
CA ALA A 45 6.49 6.53 -13.56
C ALA A 45 5.35 5.55 -13.21
N THR A 46 5.64 4.25 -13.15
CA THR A 46 4.62 3.19 -12.94
C THR A 46 4.91 2.29 -11.76
N HIS A 47 6.11 2.35 -11.17
CA HIS A 47 6.53 1.48 -10.07
C HIS A 47 7.10 2.29 -8.90
N LEU A 48 6.77 1.84 -7.69
CA LEU A 48 7.26 2.36 -6.43
C LEU A 48 7.68 1.19 -5.55
N GLY A 49 8.88 1.25 -4.98
CA GLY A 49 9.38 0.28 -4.02
C GLY A 49 10.00 0.99 -2.82
N GLY A 50 9.69 0.53 -1.62
CA GLY A 50 10.27 1.11 -0.41
C GLY A 50 9.93 0.33 0.85
N SER A 51 10.24 0.92 2.00
CA SER A 51 9.88 0.36 3.29
C SER A 51 9.73 1.44 4.36
N PHE A 52 8.95 1.14 5.38
CA PHE A 52 8.81 1.98 6.57
C PHE A 52 8.75 1.11 7.82
N VAL A 53 8.85 1.73 9.00
CA VAL A 53 8.78 1.04 10.28
C VAL A 53 7.45 1.37 10.95
N GLN A 54 6.62 0.34 11.15
CA GLN A 54 5.35 0.50 11.85
C GLN A 54 5.59 0.60 13.37
N ALA A 55 5.35 1.80 13.91
CA ALA A 55 5.33 2.05 15.34
C ALA A 55 4.03 1.55 16.01
N PRO A 56 4.04 1.29 17.33
CA PRO A 56 5.20 1.25 18.23
C PRO A 56 5.99 -0.08 18.15
N VAL A 57 5.51 -1.04 17.35
CA VAL A 57 5.99 -2.43 17.35
C VAL A 57 7.35 -2.59 16.68
N GLY A 58 7.82 -1.57 15.96
CA GLY A 58 9.10 -1.60 15.25
C GLY A 58 9.09 -2.56 14.05
N LEU A 59 7.91 -2.89 13.52
CA LEU A 59 7.77 -3.85 12.42
C LEU A 59 8.21 -3.19 11.12
N LYS A 60 9.26 -3.71 10.47
CA LYS A 60 9.62 -3.29 9.12
C LYS A 60 8.57 -3.80 8.12
N VAL A 61 7.96 -2.87 7.39
CA VAL A 61 6.96 -3.14 6.35
C VAL A 61 7.55 -2.71 5.01
N GLN A 62 7.56 -3.62 4.05
CA GLN A 62 7.87 -3.33 2.65
C GLN A 62 6.61 -2.82 1.94
N LEU A 63 6.78 -1.81 1.11
CA LEU A 63 5.73 -1.19 0.31
C LEU A 63 6.11 -1.29 -1.16
N PHE A 64 5.20 -1.82 -1.96
CA PHE A 64 5.29 -1.85 -3.41
C PHE A 64 4.05 -1.18 -3.99
N GLY A 65 4.23 -0.36 -5.02
CA GLY A 65 3.15 0.34 -5.71
C GLY A 65 3.28 0.18 -7.20
N ASP A 66 2.23 -0.27 -7.88
CA ASP A 66 2.20 -0.50 -9.31
C ASP A 66 0.99 0.18 -9.97
N VAL A 67 1.27 0.97 -11.00
CA VAL A 67 0.23 1.59 -11.82
C VAL A 67 -0.32 0.56 -12.81
N GLN A 68 -1.61 0.29 -12.71
CA GLN A 68 -2.31 -0.72 -13.51
C GLN A 68 -3.27 -0.04 -14.49
N PRO A 69 -3.21 -0.36 -15.80
CA PRO A 69 -4.21 0.08 -16.76
C PRO A 69 -5.53 -0.67 -16.55
N ARG A 70 -6.65 0.06 -16.56
CA ARG A 70 -8.02 -0.45 -16.55
C ARG A 70 -8.82 0.11 -17.72
N SER A 71 -9.99 -0.45 -17.96
CA SER A 71 -10.89 0.02 -19.01
C SER A 71 -11.41 1.45 -18.80
N ASP A 72 -11.41 1.95 -17.56
CA ASP A 72 -11.94 3.26 -17.17
C ASP A 72 -10.86 4.21 -16.61
N GLY A 73 -9.58 3.91 -16.83
CA GLY A 73 -8.46 4.75 -16.42
C GLY A 73 -7.30 3.95 -15.82
N TYR A 74 -6.42 4.63 -15.09
CA TYR A 74 -5.34 3.99 -14.34
C TYR A 74 -5.70 3.86 -12.86
N GLU A 75 -5.25 2.78 -12.25
CA GLU A 75 -5.36 2.53 -10.81
C GLU A 75 -3.96 2.28 -10.24
N LEU A 76 -3.80 2.49 -8.94
CA LEU A 76 -2.56 2.23 -8.22
C LEU A 76 -2.80 1.06 -7.26
N GLU A 77 -2.18 -0.07 -7.54
CA GLU A 77 -2.16 -1.22 -6.63
C GLU A 77 -0.99 -1.06 -5.67
N ILE A 78 -1.27 -1.07 -4.36
CA ILE A 78 -0.25 -1.03 -3.31
C ILE A 78 -0.26 -2.35 -2.57
N VAL A 79 0.91 -2.96 -2.45
CA VAL A 79 1.14 -4.18 -1.69
C VAL A 79 2.03 -3.88 -0.49
N LEU A 80 1.57 -4.25 0.70
CA LEU A 80 2.36 -4.24 1.92
C LEU A 80 2.79 -5.65 2.28
N MET A 81 4.07 -5.83 2.57
CA MET A 81 4.60 -7.10 3.06
C MET A 81 5.37 -6.92 4.37
N SER A 82 5.28 -7.89 5.27
CA SER A 82 6.07 -7.89 6.50
C SER A 82 6.49 -9.31 6.89
N GLY A 83 7.46 -9.41 7.80
CA GLY A 83 7.88 -10.67 8.38
C GLY A 83 6.88 -11.30 9.36
N GLU A 84 5.74 -10.64 9.62
CA GLU A 84 4.73 -11.12 10.57
C GLU A 84 4.02 -12.38 10.04
N PRO A 85 3.83 -13.42 10.88
CA PRO A 85 3.13 -14.63 10.46
C PRO A 85 1.63 -14.40 10.24
N MET A 86 1.09 -14.97 9.17
CA MET A 86 -0.36 -14.92 8.85
C MET A 86 -1.25 -15.70 9.83
N ALA A 87 -0.71 -16.60 10.65
CA ALA A 87 -1.48 -17.47 11.56
C ALA A 87 -2.31 -16.69 12.61
N GLY A 88 -1.97 -15.41 12.87
CA GLY A 88 -2.73 -14.51 13.74
C GLY A 88 -3.47 -13.39 12.99
N GLY A 89 -3.65 -13.51 11.66
CA GLY A 89 -4.25 -12.47 10.82
C GLY A 89 -3.38 -11.20 10.69
N SER A 90 -2.08 -11.30 10.97
CA SER A 90 -1.09 -10.23 10.77
C SER A 90 -1.54 -8.85 11.24
N ARG A 91 -1.92 -8.76 12.53
CA ARG A 91 -2.51 -7.57 13.14
C ARG A 91 -1.65 -6.33 12.91
N ASN A 92 -0.34 -6.43 13.05
CA ASN A 92 0.54 -5.26 12.92
C ASN A 92 0.69 -4.81 11.47
N THR A 93 0.68 -5.76 10.54
CA THR A 93 0.65 -5.45 9.09
C THR A 93 -0.70 -4.79 8.71
N ARG A 94 -1.81 -5.21 9.31
CA ARG A 94 -3.11 -4.55 9.14
C ARG A 94 -3.14 -3.15 9.72
N LEU A 95 -2.55 -2.94 10.89
CA LEU A 95 -2.38 -1.60 11.46
C LEU A 95 -1.52 -0.70 10.56
N ALA A 96 -0.47 -1.24 9.93
CA ALA A 96 0.32 -0.51 8.95
C ALA A 96 -0.49 -0.13 7.70
N LEU A 97 -1.34 -1.04 7.22
CA LEU A 97 -2.28 -0.73 6.13
C LEU A 97 -3.27 0.36 6.54
N GLU A 98 -3.88 0.27 7.72
CA GLU A 98 -4.81 1.28 8.22
C GLU A 98 -4.14 2.65 8.37
N GLY A 99 -2.90 2.70 8.87
CA GLY A 99 -2.09 3.90 8.95
C GLY A 99 -1.85 4.51 7.56
N LEU A 100 -1.40 3.71 6.59
CA LEU A 100 -1.24 4.13 5.20
C LEU A 100 -2.53 4.76 4.65
N LEU A 101 -3.67 4.12 4.88
CA LEU A 101 -4.95 4.57 4.35
C LEU A 101 -5.42 5.87 5.00
N SER A 102 -5.20 6.03 6.31
CA SER A 102 -5.46 7.29 7.01
C SER A 102 -4.63 8.44 6.44
N GLU A 103 -3.36 8.19 6.13
CA GLU A 103 -2.50 9.19 5.50
C GLU A 103 -2.94 9.49 4.05
N VAL A 104 -3.36 8.48 3.27
CA VAL A 104 -3.92 8.68 1.93
C VAL A 104 -5.18 9.55 1.96
N GLU A 105 -6.13 9.25 2.85
CA GLU A 105 -7.36 10.05 2.99
C GLU A 105 -7.06 11.50 3.40
N THR A 106 -6.05 11.70 4.24
CA THR A 106 -5.67 13.02 4.75
C THR A 106 -4.88 13.84 3.74
N ARG A 107 -3.97 13.21 2.99
CA ARG A 107 -2.93 13.92 2.22
C ARG A 107 -3.03 13.75 0.72
N SER A 108 -3.79 12.77 0.25
CA SER A 108 -4.01 12.46 -1.15
C SER A 108 -5.51 12.41 -1.45
N PRO A 109 -6.27 13.52 -1.25
CA PRO A 109 -7.73 13.53 -1.45
C PRO A 109 -8.16 13.23 -2.89
N GLY A 110 -7.21 13.29 -3.84
CA GLY A 110 -7.39 12.88 -5.22
C GLY A 110 -7.43 11.37 -5.44
N LEU A 111 -7.12 10.54 -4.43
CA LEU A 111 -7.12 9.08 -4.49
C LEU A 111 -8.21 8.49 -3.57
N LYS A 112 -8.97 7.51 -4.09
CA LYS A 112 -9.98 6.77 -3.34
C LYS A 112 -9.62 5.30 -3.25
N VAL A 113 -9.86 4.71 -2.09
CA VAL A 113 -9.71 3.27 -1.88
C VAL A 113 -10.88 2.55 -2.54
N VAL A 114 -10.60 1.69 -3.52
CA VAL A 114 -11.65 0.96 -4.27
C VAL A 114 -11.66 -0.54 -3.99
N PHE A 115 -10.55 -1.10 -3.48
CA PHE A 115 -10.46 -2.52 -3.18
C PHE A 115 -9.43 -2.79 -2.10
N ARG A 116 -9.69 -3.79 -1.24
CA ARG A 116 -8.73 -4.30 -0.24
C ARG A 116 -8.73 -5.83 -0.30
N SER A 117 -7.55 -6.43 -0.23
CA SER A 117 -7.37 -7.88 -0.15
C SER A 117 -6.25 -8.20 0.83
N ASP A 118 -6.36 -9.33 1.51
CA ASP A 118 -5.21 -9.95 2.18
C ASP A 118 -4.76 -11.18 1.40
N ARG A 119 -3.89 -11.99 2.02
CA ARG A 119 -3.42 -13.26 1.46
C ARG A 119 -4.56 -14.21 1.11
N ASP A 120 -5.62 -14.24 1.91
CA ASP A 120 -6.68 -15.25 1.84
C ASP A 120 -7.84 -14.82 0.92
N GLY A 121 -7.78 -13.59 0.41
CA GLY A 121 -8.68 -13.07 -0.62
C GLY A 121 -9.20 -11.65 -0.32
N PRO A 122 -10.25 -11.22 -1.02
CA PRO A 122 -10.86 -9.90 -0.81
C PRO A 122 -11.30 -9.71 0.64
N CYS A 123 -10.86 -8.62 1.27
CA CYS A 123 -11.36 -8.23 2.58
C CYS A 123 -12.75 -7.62 2.39
N ARG A 124 -13.74 -8.05 3.18
CA ARG A 124 -15.06 -7.38 3.16
C ARG A 124 -14.88 -5.91 3.54
N PRO A 125 -15.52 -4.96 2.83
CA PRO A 125 -15.59 -3.58 3.30
C PRO A 125 -16.25 -3.60 4.68
N ARG A 126 -15.59 -3.02 5.68
CA ARG A 126 -16.19 -2.70 6.98
C ARG A 126 -16.62 -1.25 6.96
#